data_AF-A0A239REW5-F1
#
_entry.id   AF-A0A239REW5-F1
#
_cell.length_a   1.000
_cell.length_b   1.000
_cell.length_c   1.000
_cell.angle_alpha   90.00
_cell.angle_beta   90.00
_cell.angle_gamma   90.00
#
_symmetry.space_group_name_H-M   'P 1'
#
loop_
_entity.id
_entity.type
_entity.pdbx_description
1 polymer ?
#
loop_
_entity_poly.entity_id
_entity_poly.type
_entity_poly.pdbx_seq_one_letter_code
_entity_poly.pdbx_strand_id
1 'polypeptide(L)'
;MDMNKMISKVGSAIVTVTVFLFAIFLLFNYSMGGYFVCLILPIGFIMMTAGLSNECEGDHKVAANIGLILAAVYGTFIMLVYFSQLTTVNNEQLNEQASRLLEFNKFGLIFNYDLLGYGVMALSTFFTGLSMKPKNKVDKWIRVLMMIHGVFYFSCTFMPITGMFVRMSSGGNGIGGRLALVAWCVYFLPIGILSILHFHSEKKI
;
A
#
# COMPACT_ATOMS: atom_id res chain seq x y z
N MET A 1 19.93 -17.49 -7.18
CA MET A 1 19.38 -16.13 -7.04
C MET A 1 20.24 -15.43 -6.01
N ASP A 2 20.76 -14.24 -6.29
CA ASP A 2 21.49 -13.49 -5.26
C ASP A 2 20.56 -13.05 -4.12
N MET A 3 21.15 -12.66 -3.00
CA MET A 3 20.40 -12.32 -1.78
C MET A 3 19.46 -11.13 -2.00
N ASN A 4 19.86 -10.13 -2.79
CA ASN A 4 19.05 -8.94 -3.06
C ASN A 4 17.77 -9.35 -3.79
N LYS A 5 17.90 -10.10 -4.90
CA LYS A 5 16.75 -10.63 -5.66
C LYS A 5 15.85 -11.52 -4.83
N MET A 6 16.43 -12.34 -3.94
CA MET A 6 15.65 -13.19 -3.03
C MET A 6 14.77 -12.36 -2.10
N ILE A 7 15.36 -11.37 -1.42
CA ILE A 7 14.63 -10.47 -0.50
C ILE A 7 13.53 -9.74 -1.27
N SER A 8 13.83 -9.21 -2.45
CA SER A 8 12.85 -8.46 -3.26
C SER A 8 11.71 -9.34 -3.75
N LYS A 9 12.01 -10.57 -4.18
CA LYS A 9 10.98 -11.56 -4.57
C LYS A 9 10.08 -11.94 -3.41
N VAL A 10 10.65 -12.18 -2.22
CA VAL A 10 9.86 -12.43 -0.99
C VAL A 10 8.99 -11.23 -0.67
N GLY A 11 9.53 -10.01 -0.80
CA GLY A 11 8.76 -8.77 -0.62
C GLY A 11 7.56 -8.70 -1.54
N SER A 12 7.75 -8.95 -2.85
CA SER A 12 6.67 -9.00 -3.83
C SER A 12 5.64 -10.09 -3.51
N ALA A 13 6.08 -11.26 -3.05
CA ALA A 13 5.18 -12.33 -2.62
C ALA A 13 4.35 -11.93 -1.40
N ILE A 14 4.95 -11.27 -0.40
CA ILE A 14 4.23 -10.72 0.74
C ILE A 14 3.16 -9.75 0.24
N VAL A 15 3.52 -8.78 -0.59
CA VAL A 15 2.56 -7.81 -1.18
C VAL A 15 1.39 -8.53 -1.86
N THR A 16 1.67 -9.48 -2.76
CA THR A 16 0.63 -10.23 -3.47
C THR A 16 -0.30 -10.96 -2.51
N VAL A 17 0.26 -11.69 -1.54
CA VAL A 17 -0.54 -12.47 -0.58
C VAL A 17 -1.35 -11.55 0.32
N THR A 18 -0.75 -10.49 0.88
CA THR A 18 -1.47 -9.58 1.78
C THR A 18 -2.58 -8.81 1.06
N VAL A 19 -2.37 -8.37 -0.18
CA VAL A 19 -3.41 -7.68 -0.98
C VAL A 19 -4.54 -8.65 -1.33
N PHE A 20 -4.21 -9.88 -1.72
CA PHE A 20 -5.22 -10.91 -2.00
C PHE A 20 -6.05 -11.26 -0.77
N LEU A 21 -5.40 -11.51 0.37
CA LEU A 21 -6.09 -11.79 1.63
C LEU A 21 -6.92 -10.59 2.10
N PHE A 22 -6.42 -9.37 1.94
CA PHE A 22 -7.16 -8.16 2.27
C PHE A 22 -8.46 -8.05 1.45
N ALA A 23 -8.40 -8.31 0.15
CA ALA A 23 -9.60 -8.37 -0.69
C ALA A 23 -10.61 -9.42 -0.20
N ILE A 24 -10.14 -10.63 0.16
CA ILE A 24 -10.99 -11.67 0.74
C ILE A 24 -11.65 -11.18 2.04
N PHE A 25 -10.86 -10.63 2.97
CA PHE A 25 -11.37 -10.16 4.26
C PHE A 25 -12.38 -9.01 4.11
N LEU A 26 -12.21 -8.13 3.12
CA LEU A 26 -13.20 -7.11 2.79
C LEU A 26 -14.53 -7.71 2.31
N LEU A 27 -14.49 -8.76 1.49
CA LEU A 27 -15.70 -9.44 0.99
C LEU A 27 -16.47 -10.16 2.11
N PHE A 28 -15.75 -10.74 3.08
CA PHE A 28 -16.34 -11.42 4.24
C PHE A 28 -16.58 -10.51 5.46
N ASN A 29 -16.32 -9.21 5.35
CA ASN A 29 -16.41 -8.23 6.45
C ASN A 29 -15.59 -8.62 7.69
N TYR A 30 -14.42 -9.23 7.49
CA TYR A 30 -13.54 -9.65 8.57
C TYR A 30 -12.44 -8.62 8.86
N SER A 31 -12.80 -7.57 9.61
CA SER A 31 -11.92 -6.42 9.87
C SER A 31 -10.60 -6.78 10.54
N MET A 32 -10.61 -7.70 11.52
CA MET A 32 -9.41 -8.08 12.29
C MET A 32 -8.35 -8.74 11.39
N GLY A 33 -8.77 -9.66 10.51
CA GLY A 33 -7.89 -10.23 9.50
C GLY A 33 -7.35 -9.17 8.54
N GLY A 34 -8.22 -8.24 8.12
CA GLY A 34 -7.83 -7.09 7.29
C GLY A 34 -6.75 -6.23 7.94
N TYR A 35 -6.92 -5.89 9.22
CA TYR A 35 -5.94 -5.10 9.96
C TYR A 35 -4.60 -5.82 10.09
N PHE A 36 -4.63 -7.12 10.36
CA PHE A 36 -3.41 -7.92 10.47
C PHE A 36 -2.62 -7.99 9.16
N VAL A 37 -3.27 -8.22 8.02
CA VAL A 37 -2.56 -8.28 6.74
C VAL A 37 -2.07 -6.90 6.29
N CYS A 38 -2.82 -5.83 6.60
CA CYS A 38 -2.37 -4.46 6.32
C CYS A 38 -1.19 -4.04 7.21
N LEU A 39 -1.03 -4.59 8.42
CA LEU A 39 0.17 -4.39 9.24
C LEU A 39 1.44 -4.98 8.57
N ILE A 40 1.29 -6.12 7.88
CA ILE A 40 2.40 -6.85 7.25
C ILE A 40 2.73 -6.28 5.86
N LEU A 41 1.72 -5.84 5.10
CA LEU A 41 1.84 -5.36 3.72
C LEU A 41 3.03 -4.38 3.50
N PRO A 42 3.27 -3.36 4.35
CA PRO A 42 4.36 -2.43 4.12
C PRO A 42 5.75 -3.04 4.17
N ILE A 43 5.95 -4.11 4.96
CA ILE A 43 7.23 -4.82 5.01
C ILE A 43 7.55 -5.38 3.63
N GLY A 44 6.57 -6.05 3.03
CA GLY A 44 6.69 -6.59 1.67
C GLY A 44 6.91 -5.49 0.64
N PHE A 45 6.15 -4.39 0.75
CA PHE A 45 6.27 -3.26 -0.18
C PHE A 45 7.65 -2.60 -0.12
N ILE A 46 8.21 -2.38 1.06
CA ILE A 46 9.57 -1.83 1.24
C ILE A 46 10.61 -2.76 0.62
N MET A 47 10.53 -4.08 0.88
CA MET A 47 11.45 -5.07 0.31
C MET A 47 11.39 -5.11 -1.23
N MET A 48 10.18 -5.05 -1.80
CA MET A 48 9.96 -5.00 -3.24
C MET A 48 10.54 -3.72 -3.85
N THR A 49 10.22 -2.56 -3.28
CA THR A 49 10.69 -1.25 -3.75
C THR A 49 12.20 -1.12 -3.62
N ALA A 50 12.79 -1.60 -2.53
CA ALA A 50 14.25 -1.64 -2.37
C ALA A 50 14.93 -2.48 -3.48
N GLY A 51 14.31 -3.58 -3.90
CA GLY A 51 14.77 -4.38 -5.03
C GLY A 51 14.79 -3.62 -6.34
N LEU A 52 13.66 -3.03 -6.69
CA LEU A 52 13.53 -2.23 -7.91
C LEU A 52 14.48 -1.02 -7.91
N SER A 53 14.67 -0.39 -6.75
CA SER A 53 15.64 0.68 -6.58
C SER A 53 17.10 0.21 -6.66
N ASN A 54 17.41 -1.01 -6.22
CA ASN A 54 18.75 -1.58 -6.31
C ASN A 54 19.17 -1.89 -7.76
N GLU A 55 18.22 -2.23 -8.63
CA GLU A 55 18.47 -2.50 -10.05
C GLU A 55 18.58 -1.22 -10.91
N CYS A 56 18.40 -0.04 -10.30
CA CYS A 56 18.47 1.24 -10.98
C CYS A 56 19.92 1.70 -11.23
N GLU A 57 20.21 2.10 -12.48
CA GLU A 57 21.53 2.60 -12.90
C GLU A 57 21.49 4.04 -13.44
N GLY A 58 22.60 4.75 -13.27
CA GLY A 58 22.82 6.08 -13.82
C GLY A 58 21.94 7.17 -13.23
N ASP A 59 21.30 7.94 -14.11
CA ASP A 59 20.52 9.15 -13.85
C ASP A 59 19.17 8.93 -13.17
N HIS A 60 18.75 7.67 -12.96
CA HIS A 60 17.47 7.34 -12.33
C HIS A 60 17.55 7.17 -10.80
N LYS A 61 18.76 7.21 -10.21
CA LYS A 61 18.96 6.94 -8.77
C LYS A 61 18.22 7.89 -7.85
N VAL A 62 18.03 9.15 -8.26
CA VAL A 62 17.27 10.12 -7.46
C VAL A 62 15.81 9.68 -7.34
N ALA A 63 15.17 9.28 -8.44
CA ALA A 63 13.82 8.76 -8.42
C ALA A 63 13.72 7.46 -7.60
N ALA A 64 14.69 6.55 -7.73
CA ALA A 64 14.75 5.32 -6.94
C ALA A 64 14.83 5.60 -5.42
N ASN A 65 15.66 6.55 -5.01
CA ASN A 65 15.83 6.92 -3.61
C ASN A 65 14.57 7.58 -3.04
N ILE A 66 13.95 8.49 -3.80
CA ILE A 66 12.68 9.12 -3.40
C ILE A 66 11.60 8.04 -3.24
N GLY A 67 11.48 7.13 -4.20
CA GLY A 67 10.54 6.01 -4.14
C GLY A 67 10.71 5.16 -2.87
N LEU A 68 11.95 4.81 -2.54
CA LEU A 68 12.26 4.00 -1.36
C LEU A 68 12.02 4.74 -0.03
N ILE A 69 12.40 6.02 0.06
CA ILE A 69 12.15 6.83 1.27
C ILE A 69 10.65 6.97 1.51
N LEU A 70 9.88 7.26 0.47
CA LEU A 70 8.42 7.33 0.58
C LEU A 70 7.79 5.98 0.95
N ALA A 71 8.35 4.86 0.47
CA ALA A 71 7.89 3.53 0.89
C ALA A 71 8.06 3.33 2.41
N ALA A 72 9.17 3.80 2.98
CA ALA A 72 9.40 3.74 4.41
C ALA A 72 8.42 4.65 5.20
N VAL A 73 8.16 5.88 4.72
CA VAL A 73 7.19 6.80 5.33
C VAL A 73 5.78 6.20 5.29
N TYR A 74 5.36 5.64 4.16
CA TYR A 74 4.11 4.88 4.04
C TYR A 74 4.04 3.78 5.09
N GLY A 75 5.10 2.96 5.20
CA GLY A 75 5.12 1.85 6.15
C GLY A 75 4.95 2.30 7.59
N THR A 76 5.57 3.42 7.98
CA THR A 76 5.37 4.00 9.31
C THR A 76 3.90 4.34 9.58
N PHE A 77 3.23 5.06 8.67
CA PHE A 77 1.83 5.43 8.85
C PHE A 77 0.92 4.21 8.95
N ILE A 78 1.06 3.28 8.02
CA ILE A 78 0.20 2.09 7.95
C ILE A 78 0.43 1.18 9.17
N MET A 79 1.67 0.96 9.57
CA MET A 79 1.94 0.17 10.77
C MET A 79 1.34 0.83 12.02
N LEU A 80 1.48 2.15 12.18
CA LEU A 80 0.86 2.87 13.30
C LEU A 80 -0.67 2.72 13.32
N VAL A 81 -1.32 2.85 12.17
CA VAL A 81 -2.77 2.69 12.01
C VAL A 81 -3.22 1.30 12.44
N TYR A 82 -2.66 0.27 11.81
CA TYR A 82 -3.16 -1.09 12.00
C TYR A 82 -2.68 -1.72 13.31
N PHE A 83 -1.51 -1.32 13.82
CA PHE A 83 -1.09 -1.69 15.17
C PHE A 83 -2.03 -1.11 16.22
N SER A 84 -2.46 0.15 16.07
CA SER A 84 -3.45 0.77 16.97
C SER A 84 -4.81 0.06 16.91
N GLN A 85 -5.25 -0.36 15.73
CA GLN A 85 -6.51 -1.13 15.59
C GLN A 85 -6.43 -2.49 16.29
N LEU A 86 -5.29 -3.20 16.16
CA LEU A 86 -5.09 -4.53 16.75
C LEU A 86 -4.81 -4.51 18.25
N THR A 87 -4.41 -3.36 18.79
CA THR A 87 -4.03 -3.21 20.21
C THR A 87 -5.06 -2.37 20.95
N THR A 88 -4.86 -1.06 21.07
CA THR A 88 -5.67 -0.14 21.87
C THR A 88 -7.16 -0.24 21.52
N VAL A 89 -7.52 -0.19 20.24
CA VAL A 89 -8.94 -0.20 19.82
C VAL A 89 -9.59 -1.56 20.09
N ASN A 90 -8.85 -2.66 19.97
CA ASN A 90 -9.38 -4.00 20.18
C ASN A 90 -9.46 -4.39 21.67
N ASN A 91 -8.53 -3.90 22.50
CA ASN A 91 -8.35 -4.38 23.88
C ASN A 91 -8.90 -3.42 24.93
N GLU A 92 -9.13 -2.15 24.61
CA GLU A 92 -9.59 -1.15 25.57
C GLU A 92 -11.05 -0.73 25.31
N GLN A 93 -11.74 -0.34 26.39
CA GLN A 93 -13.05 0.29 26.30
C GLN A 93 -12.86 1.80 26.08
N LEU A 94 -12.87 2.20 24.81
CA LEU A 94 -12.73 3.61 24.44
C LEU A 94 -13.99 4.40 24.82
N ASN A 95 -13.80 5.60 25.38
CA ASN A 95 -14.89 6.55 25.50
C ASN A 95 -15.35 7.06 24.12
N GLU A 96 -16.49 7.74 24.04
CA GLU A 96 -17.05 8.18 22.76
C GLU A 96 -16.08 9.06 21.95
N GLN A 97 -15.37 9.97 22.61
CA GLN A 97 -14.46 10.88 21.93
C GLN A 97 -13.28 10.13 21.30
N ALA A 98 -12.69 9.19 22.06
CA ALA A 98 -11.60 8.34 21.58
C ALA A 98 -12.07 7.41 20.46
N SER A 99 -13.23 6.77 20.62
CA SER A 99 -13.86 5.91 19.60
C SER A 99 -14.04 6.66 18.28
N ARG A 100 -14.58 7.88 18.29
CA ARG A 100 -14.77 8.69 17.07
C ARG A 100 -13.46 9.00 16.33
N LEU A 101 -12.33 9.05 17.01
CA LEU A 101 -11.03 9.37 16.41
C LEU A 101 -10.24 8.11 16.01
N LEU A 102 -10.34 7.05 16.82
CA LEU A 102 -9.47 5.88 16.75
C LEU A 102 -10.11 4.65 16.13
N GLU A 103 -11.44 4.51 16.10
CA GLU A 103 -12.07 3.41 15.37
C GLU A 103 -12.03 3.67 13.86
N PHE A 104 -11.44 2.75 13.10
CA PHE A 104 -11.24 2.92 11.66
C PHE A 104 -12.54 3.14 10.88
N ASN A 105 -13.61 2.44 11.27
CA ASN A 105 -14.93 2.53 10.62
C ASN A 105 -15.68 3.85 10.91
N LYS A 106 -15.17 4.71 11.80
CA LYS A 106 -15.74 6.03 12.09
C LYS A 106 -15.21 7.13 11.17
N PHE A 107 -14.22 6.81 10.32
CA PHE A 107 -13.61 7.75 9.37
C PHE A 107 -13.00 8.99 10.05
N GLY A 108 -12.51 8.81 11.28
CA GLY A 108 -11.87 9.85 12.09
C GLY A 108 -10.38 10.02 11.80
N LEU A 109 -9.62 10.43 12.83
CA LEU A 109 -8.18 10.69 12.72
C LEU A 109 -7.41 9.50 12.15
N ILE A 110 -7.67 8.29 12.66
CA ILE A 110 -6.93 7.10 12.25
C ILE A 110 -7.11 6.79 10.77
N PHE A 111 -8.30 7.03 10.23
CA PHE A 111 -8.62 6.83 8.81
C PHE A 111 -7.95 7.89 7.94
N ASN A 112 -7.87 9.14 8.41
CA ASN A 112 -7.14 10.19 7.70
C ASN A 112 -5.64 9.87 7.60
N TYR A 113 -5.05 9.29 8.65
CA TYR A 113 -3.65 8.82 8.61
C TYR A 113 -3.45 7.63 7.68
N ASP A 114 -4.41 6.71 7.61
CA ASP A 114 -4.40 5.62 6.62
C ASP A 114 -4.39 6.16 5.19
N LEU A 115 -5.31 7.08 4.87
CA LEU A 115 -5.37 7.72 3.56
C LEU A 115 -4.09 8.49 3.22
N LEU A 116 -3.53 9.25 4.18
CA LEU A 116 -2.25 9.93 3.98
C LEU A 116 -1.13 8.91 3.68
N GLY A 117 -1.08 7.82 4.44
CA GLY A 117 -0.14 6.71 4.21
C GLY A 117 -0.25 6.15 2.79
N TYR A 118 -1.46 5.79 2.34
CA TYR A 118 -1.69 5.31 0.98
C TYR A 118 -1.41 6.37 -0.10
N GLY A 119 -1.63 7.65 0.19
CA GLY A 119 -1.20 8.75 -0.69
C GLY A 119 0.32 8.77 -0.85
N VAL A 120 1.07 8.64 0.25
CA VAL A 120 2.53 8.53 0.23
C VAL A 120 2.99 7.26 -0.51
N MET A 121 2.27 6.14 -0.37
CA MET A 121 2.51 4.92 -1.15
C MET A 121 2.34 5.16 -2.65
N ALA A 122 1.31 5.91 -3.05
CA ALA A 122 1.09 6.26 -4.45
C ALA A 122 2.26 7.07 -5.03
N LEU A 123 2.77 8.07 -4.30
CA LEU A 123 3.99 8.77 -4.71
C LEU A 123 5.21 7.84 -4.75
N SER A 124 5.36 6.94 -3.77
CA SER A 124 6.43 5.93 -3.78
C SER A 124 6.39 5.09 -5.05
N THR A 125 5.20 4.58 -5.44
CA THR A 125 5.05 3.83 -6.68
C THR A 125 5.36 4.67 -7.91
N PHE A 126 4.94 5.93 -7.96
CA PHE A 126 5.24 6.81 -9.09
C PHE A 126 6.75 6.96 -9.32
N PHE A 127 7.49 7.31 -8.27
CA PHE A 127 8.94 7.49 -8.35
C PHE A 127 9.69 6.17 -8.59
N THR A 128 9.19 5.06 -8.04
CA THR A 128 9.73 3.72 -8.33
C THR A 128 9.50 3.35 -9.80
N GLY A 129 8.31 3.60 -10.35
CA GLY A 129 8.03 3.40 -11.77
C GLY A 129 8.89 4.29 -12.68
N LEU A 130 9.14 5.54 -12.27
CA LEU A 130 10.05 6.45 -12.99
C LEU A 130 11.51 5.99 -12.97
N SER A 131 11.97 5.31 -11.92
CA SER A 131 13.34 4.83 -11.83
C SER A 131 13.61 3.59 -12.70
N MET A 132 12.57 2.83 -13.04
CA MET A 132 12.70 1.60 -13.83
C MET A 132 13.08 1.87 -15.30
N LYS A 133 14.12 1.16 -15.76
CA LYS A 133 14.47 1.01 -17.19
C LYS A 133 13.96 -0.34 -17.70
N PRO A 134 12.77 -0.40 -18.34
CA PRO A 134 12.15 -1.67 -18.68
C PRO A 134 12.91 -2.39 -19.80
N LYS A 135 13.33 -3.64 -19.56
CA LYS A 135 14.06 -4.48 -20.52
C LYS A 135 13.14 -5.43 -21.27
N ASN A 136 12.02 -5.83 -20.65
CA ASN A 136 11.06 -6.78 -21.22
C ASN A 136 9.60 -6.31 -21.03
N LYS A 137 8.63 -7.12 -21.49
CA LYS A 137 7.20 -6.79 -21.38
C LYS A 137 6.70 -6.70 -19.93
N VAL A 138 7.19 -7.56 -19.03
CA VAL A 138 6.82 -7.56 -17.60
C VAL A 138 7.23 -6.22 -16.98
N ASP A 139 8.47 -5.78 -17.20
CA ASP A 139 8.98 -4.52 -16.66
C ASP A 139 8.19 -3.31 -17.17
N LYS A 140 7.80 -3.33 -18.47
CA LYS A 140 6.96 -2.27 -19.06
C LYS A 140 5.62 -2.17 -18.32
N TRP A 141 4.99 -3.30 -18.01
CA TRP A 141 3.71 -3.30 -17.29
C TRP A 141 3.87 -2.87 -15.84
N ILE A 142 4.88 -3.34 -15.11
CA ILE A 142 5.16 -2.89 -13.73
C ILE A 142 5.31 -1.37 -13.72
N ARG A 143 6.17 -0.83 -14.60
CA ARG A 143 6.41 0.62 -14.69
C ARG A 143 5.12 1.39 -14.94
N VAL A 144 4.32 0.98 -15.93
CA VAL A 144 3.08 1.69 -16.28
C VAL A 144 2.07 1.65 -15.13
N LEU A 145 1.86 0.49 -14.52
CA LEU A 145 0.96 0.35 -13.38
C LEU A 145 1.43 1.20 -12.19
N MET A 146 2.72 1.18 -11.86
CA MET A 146 3.27 1.99 -10.78
C MET A 146 3.14 3.50 -11.03
N MET A 147 3.36 3.97 -12.27
CA MET A 147 3.19 5.38 -12.60
C MET A 147 1.71 5.81 -12.56
N ILE A 148 0.79 4.98 -13.07
CA ILE A 148 -0.65 5.27 -13.01
C ILE A 148 -1.14 5.27 -11.57
N HIS A 149 -0.66 4.34 -10.73
CA HIS A 149 -0.99 4.29 -9.31
C HIS A 149 -0.66 5.62 -8.60
N GLY A 150 0.39 6.31 -9.04
CA GLY A 150 0.76 7.66 -8.58
C GLY A 150 -0.37 8.68 -8.58
N VAL A 151 -1.34 8.56 -9.49
CA VAL A 151 -2.48 9.47 -9.58
C VAL A 151 -3.37 9.41 -8.33
N PHE A 152 -3.41 8.28 -7.61
CA PHE A 152 -4.18 8.15 -6.38
C PHE A 152 -3.68 9.07 -5.25
N TYR A 153 -2.46 9.62 -5.34
CA TYR A 153 -1.96 10.61 -4.38
C TYR A 153 -2.94 11.78 -4.22
N PHE A 154 -3.50 12.28 -5.32
CA PHE A 154 -4.41 13.44 -5.28
C PHE A 154 -5.70 13.10 -4.52
N SER A 155 -6.34 11.96 -4.82
CA SER A 155 -7.56 11.57 -4.12
C SER A 155 -7.28 11.26 -2.65
N CYS A 156 -6.22 10.52 -2.34
CA CYS A 156 -5.85 10.16 -0.96
C CYS A 156 -5.47 11.38 -0.11
N THR A 157 -4.93 12.45 -0.71
CA THR A 157 -4.49 13.64 0.02
C THR A 157 -5.57 14.71 0.12
N PHE A 158 -6.19 15.09 -1.00
CA PHE A 158 -7.09 16.24 -1.02
C PHE A 158 -8.50 15.91 -0.56
N MET A 159 -8.99 14.70 -0.82
CA MET A 159 -10.33 14.29 -0.40
C MET A 159 -10.54 14.33 1.12
N PRO A 160 -9.65 13.81 1.99
CA PRO A 160 -9.83 13.93 3.43
C PRO A 160 -9.73 15.38 3.94
N ILE A 161 -8.97 16.26 3.29
CA ILE A 161 -8.87 17.69 3.64
C ILE A 161 -10.25 18.38 3.55
N THR A 162 -11.12 17.95 2.63
CA THR A 162 -12.48 18.50 2.51
C THR A 162 -13.42 18.08 3.65
N GLY A 163 -13.04 17.10 4.47
CA GLY A 163 -13.89 16.52 5.51
C GLY A 163 -15.01 15.63 4.98
N MET A 164 -14.98 15.24 3.69
CA MET A 164 -16.04 14.44 3.06
C MET A 164 -16.32 13.12 3.77
N PHE A 165 -15.29 12.43 4.26
CA PHE A 165 -15.45 11.13 4.92
C PHE A 165 -16.12 11.22 6.30
N VAL A 166 -15.81 12.27 7.07
CA VAL A 166 -16.48 12.54 8.35
C VAL A 166 -17.98 12.78 8.13
N ARG A 167 -18.35 13.46 7.04
CA ARG A 167 -19.76 13.70 6.68
C ARG A 167 -20.48 12.44 6.20
N MET A 168 -19.74 11.44 5.71
CA MET A 168 -20.28 10.19 5.16
C MET A 168 -20.55 9.13 6.24
N SER A 169 -19.84 9.18 7.38
CA SER A 169 -20.07 8.27 8.51
C SER A 169 -21.46 8.45 9.15
N SER A 170 -22.10 9.58 8.90
CA SER A 170 -23.40 9.97 9.46
C SER A 170 -24.63 9.34 8.80
N GLY A 171 -24.51 8.53 7.73
CA GLY A 171 -25.72 8.05 7.02
C GLY A 171 -25.59 6.97 5.95
N GLY A 172 -24.43 6.32 5.76
CA GLY A 172 -24.23 5.30 4.72
C GLY A 172 -23.80 3.93 5.26
N ASN A 173 -24.21 2.84 4.60
CA ASN A 173 -23.86 1.45 4.95
C ASN A 173 -22.39 1.04 4.64
N GLY A 174 -21.52 2.02 4.37
CA GLY A 174 -20.08 1.80 4.10
C GLY A 174 -19.75 0.93 2.89
N ILE A 175 -20.72 0.64 2.01
CA ILE A 175 -20.50 -0.22 0.83
C ILE A 175 -19.56 0.45 -0.18
N GLY A 176 -19.71 1.76 -0.42
CA GLY A 176 -18.88 2.49 -1.38
C GLY A 176 -17.38 2.44 -1.04
N GLY A 177 -17.02 2.63 0.23
CA GLY A 177 -15.63 2.54 0.69
C GLY A 177 -15.05 1.13 0.52
N ARG A 178 -15.82 0.09 0.87
CA ARG A 178 -15.40 -1.31 0.68
C ARG A 178 -15.18 -1.64 -0.80
N LEU A 179 -16.08 -1.22 -1.68
CA LEU A 179 -15.92 -1.43 -3.13
C LEU A 179 -14.69 -0.71 -3.69
N ALA A 180 -14.42 0.52 -3.24
CA ALA A 180 -13.23 1.25 -3.64
C ALA A 180 -11.94 0.51 -3.20
N LEU A 181 -11.92 -0.03 -1.98
CA LEU A 181 -10.78 -0.81 -1.48
C LEU A 181 -10.60 -2.13 -2.24
N VAL A 182 -11.68 -2.84 -2.58
CA VAL A 182 -11.61 -4.05 -3.41
C VAL A 182 -11.10 -3.71 -4.81
N ALA A 183 -11.57 -2.62 -5.43
CA ALA A 183 -11.08 -2.15 -6.71
C ALA A 183 -9.59 -1.80 -6.65
N TRP A 184 -9.13 -1.17 -5.57
CA TRP A 184 -7.72 -0.93 -5.33
C TRP A 184 -6.91 -2.23 -5.23
N CYS A 185 -7.43 -3.25 -4.51
CA CYS A 185 -6.77 -4.57 -4.44
C CYS A 185 -6.64 -5.22 -5.82
N VAL A 186 -7.70 -5.20 -6.62
CA VAL A 186 -7.69 -5.74 -8.00
C VAL A 186 -6.66 -5.02 -8.87
N TYR A 187 -6.53 -3.71 -8.71
CA TYR A 187 -5.54 -2.91 -9.42
C TYR A 187 -4.10 -3.20 -8.96
N PHE A 188 -3.88 -3.33 -7.65
CA PHE A 188 -2.54 -3.45 -7.08
C PHE A 188 -1.99 -4.88 -7.13
N LEU A 189 -2.86 -5.90 -7.12
CA LEU A 189 -2.47 -7.31 -7.17
C LEU A 189 -1.56 -7.67 -8.37
N PRO A 190 -1.86 -7.22 -9.61
CA PRO A 190 -0.95 -7.37 -10.75
C PRO A 190 0.45 -6.81 -10.52
N ILE A 191 0.62 -5.70 -9.79
CA ILE A 191 1.94 -5.12 -9.52
C ILE A 191 2.79 -6.12 -8.76
N GLY A 192 2.27 -6.69 -7.67
CA GLY A 192 2.98 -7.70 -6.88
C GLY A 192 3.31 -8.95 -7.70
N ILE A 193 2.35 -9.48 -8.47
CA ILE A 193 2.55 -10.69 -9.30
C ILE A 193 3.64 -10.44 -10.36
N LEU A 194 3.55 -9.31 -11.07
CA LEU A 194 4.53 -8.97 -12.09
C LEU A 194 5.92 -8.75 -11.46
N SER A 195 6.02 -8.16 -10.28
CA SER A 195 7.31 -8.03 -9.57
C SER A 195 7.90 -9.39 -9.18
N ILE A 196 7.09 -10.37 -8.77
CA ILE A 196 7.58 -11.76 -8.56
C ILE A 196 8.17 -12.32 -9.85
N LEU A 197 7.48 -12.13 -10.98
CA LEU A 197 7.93 -12.62 -12.29
C LEU A 197 9.20 -11.91 -12.76
N HIS A 198 9.29 -10.60 -12.54
CA HIS A 198 10.45 -9.78 -12.84
C HIS A 198 11.69 -10.29 -12.08
N PHE A 199 11.62 -10.44 -10.76
CA PHE A 199 12.72 -10.97 -9.95
C PHE A 199 13.01 -12.46 -10.18
N HIS A 200 12.09 -13.21 -10.79
CA HIS A 200 12.31 -14.60 -11.17
C HIS A 200 13.04 -14.75 -12.51
N SER A 201 12.79 -13.87 -13.48
CA SER A 201 13.16 -14.06 -14.89
C SER A 201 14.57 -13.59 -15.25
N GLU A 202 15.26 -12.82 -14.39
CA GLU A 202 16.66 -12.48 -14.63
C GLU A 202 17.60 -13.65 -14.25
N LYS A 203 17.70 -14.64 -15.13
CA LYS A 203 18.93 -15.43 -15.27
C LYS A 203 20.02 -14.49 -15.79
N LYS A 204 21.14 -14.42 -15.08
CA LYS A 204 22.39 -13.79 -15.56
C LYS A 204 22.63 -14.23 -17.02
N ILE A 205 22.74 -13.28 -17.92
CA ILE A 205 23.63 -13.42 -19.07
C ILE A 205 25.04 -13.19 -18.52
#